data_AF-A0A0F6MQ90-F1
#
_entry.id   AF-A0A0F6MQ90-F1
#
_cell.length_a   1.000
_cell.length_b   1.000
_cell.length_c   1.000
_cell.angle_alpha   90.00
_cell.angle_beta   90.00
_cell.angle_gamma   90.00
#
_symmetry.space_group_name_H-M   'P 1'
#
loop_
_entity.id
_entity.type
_entity.pdbx_description
1 polymer ?
#
loop_
_entity_poly.entity_id
_entity_poly.type
_entity_poly.pdbx_seq_one_letter_code
_entity_poly.pdbx_strand_id
1 'polypeptide(L)'
;MKKYALTLLFLFVVSFAAFSHAMFLELVEPGVFQVEYDGGGFTPGTKVILYSDGGFDVIQEGVVDDKGFYRFDPSLKVMSAEAADGAGHVAYWEASEEESSDEGGTAASASGDSSAKSKKIGKTKRPSKLPTILTVLNTCAIIFLFFEFRTFKKKVLDKKA
;
A
#
# COMPACT_ATOMS: atom_id res chain seq x y z
N MET A 1 -31.23 4.20 -29.91
CA MET A 1 -30.56 3.23 -29.00
C MET A 1 -29.04 3.38 -28.95
N LYS A 2 -28.33 3.58 -30.08
CA LYS A 2 -26.86 3.76 -30.12
C LYS A 2 -26.30 4.91 -29.26
N LYS A 3 -27.08 5.98 -29.03
CA LYS A 3 -26.65 7.18 -28.28
C LYS A 3 -26.37 6.89 -26.80
N TYR A 4 -27.16 6.00 -26.19
CA TYR A 4 -27.04 5.63 -24.78
C TYR A 4 -26.03 4.50 -24.56
N ALA A 5 -25.73 3.71 -25.60
CA ALA A 5 -24.74 2.64 -25.52
C ALA A 5 -23.33 3.17 -25.22
N LEU A 6 -22.98 4.34 -25.75
CA LEU A 6 -21.67 4.96 -25.51
C LEU A 6 -21.56 5.55 -24.11
N THR A 7 -22.64 6.14 -23.58
CA THR A 7 -22.73 6.61 -22.20
C THR A 7 -22.68 5.45 -21.20
N LEU A 8 -23.39 4.35 -21.47
CA LEU A 8 -23.34 3.15 -20.64
C LEU A 8 -21.97 2.48 -20.67
N LEU A 9 -21.31 2.43 -21.83
CA LEU A 9 -19.94 1.94 -21.94
C LEU A 9 -18.97 2.84 -21.16
N PHE A 10 -19.13 4.16 -21.23
CA PHE A 10 -18.30 5.09 -20.48
C PHE A 10 -18.48 4.93 -18.96
N LEU A 11 -19.72 4.82 -18.48
CA LEU A 11 -20.00 4.56 -17.06
C LEU A 11 -19.44 3.20 -16.62
N PHE A 12 -19.57 2.16 -17.45
CA PHE A 12 -19.01 0.85 -17.16
C PHE A 12 -17.49 0.87 -17.04
N VAL A 13 -16.79 1.61 -17.92
CA VAL A 13 -15.33 1.75 -17.86
C VAL A 13 -14.87 2.58 -16.66
N VAL A 14 -15.59 3.64 -16.30
CA VAL A 14 -15.25 4.51 -15.15
C VAL A 14 -15.40 3.76 -13.82
N SER A 15 -16.35 2.82 -13.71
CA SER A 15 -16.52 2.01 -12.49
C SER A 15 -15.29 1.15 -12.14
N PHE A 16 -14.44 0.80 -13.11
CA PHE A 16 -13.19 0.08 -12.86
C PHE A 16 -12.07 0.96 -12.28
N ALA A 17 -12.25 2.28 -12.23
CA ALA A 17 -11.24 3.22 -11.73
C ALA A 17 -11.36 3.52 -10.23
N ALA A 18 -12.27 2.89 -9.50
CA ALA A 18 -12.35 3.02 -8.05
C ALA A 18 -11.21 2.25 -7.37
N PHE A 19 -10.06 2.91 -7.22
CA PHE A 19 -8.90 2.38 -6.51
C PHE A 19 -9.02 2.72 -5.01
N SER A 20 -9.38 1.75 -4.19
CA SER A 20 -9.30 1.87 -2.73
C SER A 20 -7.83 1.96 -2.33
N HIS A 21 -7.42 3.08 -1.73
CA HIS A 21 -6.04 3.25 -1.25
C HIS A 21 -5.90 2.44 0.04
N ALA A 22 -5.00 1.45 0.03
CA ALA A 22 -4.72 0.67 1.23
C ALA A 22 -3.88 1.51 2.21
N MET A 23 -4.15 1.39 3.51
CA MET A 23 -3.27 1.94 4.55
C MET A 23 -2.30 0.86 5.00
N PHE A 24 -1.06 1.25 5.28
CA PHE A 24 -0.02 0.39 5.81
C PHE A 24 0.48 0.92 7.15
N LEU A 25 0.77 0.00 8.05
CA LEU A 25 1.40 0.24 9.34
C LEU A 25 2.66 -0.61 9.40
N GLU A 26 3.83 0.03 9.31
CA GLU A 26 5.11 -0.65 9.32
C GLU A 26 5.93 -0.23 10.53
N LEU A 27 6.48 -1.21 11.25
CA LEU A 27 7.48 -0.92 12.26
C LEU A 27 8.80 -0.65 11.51
N VAL A 28 9.29 0.59 11.55
CA VAL A 28 10.51 1.00 10.82
C VAL A 28 11.75 0.88 11.69
N GLU A 29 11.59 1.18 12.97
CA GLU A 29 12.63 1.08 14.00
C GLU A 29 12.01 0.55 15.29
N PRO A 30 12.80 -0.03 16.21
CA PRO A 30 12.29 -0.36 17.54
C PRO A 30 11.68 0.88 18.21
N GLY A 31 10.40 0.81 18.56
CA GLY A 31 9.67 1.95 19.14
C GLY A 31 9.11 2.96 18.14
N VAL A 32 9.20 2.70 16.82
CA VAL A 32 8.69 3.65 15.80
C VAL A 32 7.89 2.92 14.71
N PHE A 33 6.60 3.19 14.69
CA PHE A 33 5.71 2.83 13.59
C PHE A 33 5.62 3.95 12.56
N GLN A 34 5.49 3.60 11.29
CA GLN A 34 5.17 4.50 10.20
C GLN A 34 3.81 4.12 9.60
N VAL A 35 2.93 5.10 9.50
CA VAL A 35 1.66 4.98 8.77
C VAL A 35 1.81 5.60 7.39
N GLU A 36 1.39 4.88 6.35
CA GLU A 36 1.47 5.36 4.97
C GLU A 36 0.34 4.75 4.13
N TYR A 37 -0.26 5.52 3.22
CA TYR A 37 -1.16 4.98 2.21
C TYR A 37 -0.42 4.41 1.00
N ASP A 38 -1.09 3.54 0.24
CA ASP A 38 -0.63 3.14 -1.08
C ASP A 38 -0.58 4.37 -2.01
N GLY A 39 0.61 4.69 -2.51
CA GLY A 39 0.88 5.93 -3.24
C GLY A 39 1.56 7.02 -2.42
N GLY A 40 1.69 6.83 -1.11
CA GLY A 40 2.37 7.75 -0.19
C GLY A 40 1.41 8.69 0.56
N GLY A 41 1.96 9.39 1.54
CA GLY A 41 1.20 10.29 2.42
C GLY A 41 0.47 9.54 3.55
N PHE A 42 -0.17 10.30 4.42
CA PHE A 42 -0.92 9.80 5.57
C PHE A 42 -1.98 10.85 5.98
N THR A 43 -2.93 10.44 6.82
CA THR A 43 -3.95 11.35 7.36
C THR A 43 -3.49 11.86 8.72
N PRO A 44 -3.36 13.19 8.91
CA PRO A 44 -3.13 13.75 10.24
C PRO A 44 -4.28 13.36 11.17
N GLY A 45 -3.97 12.94 12.39
CA GLY A 45 -4.98 12.44 13.31
C GLY A 45 -5.19 10.92 13.27
N THR A 46 -4.49 10.18 12.42
CA THR A 46 -4.51 8.71 12.46
C THR A 46 -4.12 8.23 13.85
N LYS A 47 -5.00 7.42 14.46
CA LYS A 47 -4.80 6.83 15.77
C LYS A 47 -4.08 5.50 15.61
N VAL A 48 -3.04 5.27 16.40
CA VAL A 48 -2.33 4.01 16.50
C VAL A 48 -2.56 3.41 17.88
N ILE A 49 -2.95 2.13 17.91
CA ILE A 49 -3.20 1.37 19.13
C ILE A 49 -2.26 0.17 19.15
N LEU A 50 -1.55 -0.01 20.26
CA LEU A 50 -0.62 -1.11 20.47
C LEU A 50 -1.23 -2.14 21.42
N TYR A 51 -0.98 -3.42 21.13
CA TYR A 51 -1.50 -4.53 21.90
C TYR A 51 -0.39 -5.48 22.37
N SER A 52 -0.49 -5.98 23.62
CA SER A 52 0.46 -6.95 24.19
C SER A 52 0.12 -8.40 23.93
N ASP A 53 -1.12 -8.71 23.55
CA ASP A 53 -1.59 -10.08 23.32
C ASP A 53 -2.60 -10.14 22.16
N GLY A 54 -2.12 -10.38 20.94
CA GLY A 54 -2.95 -10.70 19.76
C GLY A 54 -4.11 -9.76 19.40
N GLY A 55 -4.19 -8.55 19.98
CA GLY A 55 -5.29 -7.60 19.78
C GLY A 55 -6.26 -7.42 20.97
N PHE A 56 -6.04 -8.07 22.11
CA PHE A 56 -6.97 -8.00 23.25
C PHE A 56 -6.59 -6.91 24.27
N ASP A 57 -5.32 -6.86 24.68
CA ASP A 57 -4.87 -5.95 25.73
C ASP A 57 -4.20 -4.71 25.14
N VAL A 58 -4.84 -3.55 25.26
CA VAL A 58 -4.27 -2.25 24.86
C VAL A 58 -3.19 -1.83 25.85
N ILE A 59 -1.97 -1.66 25.36
CA ILE A 59 -0.82 -1.20 26.17
C ILE A 59 -0.52 0.27 25.98
N GLN A 60 -0.77 0.81 24.80
CA GLN A 60 -0.57 2.23 24.50
C GLN A 60 -1.41 2.63 23.31
N GLU A 61 -1.93 3.86 23.32
CA GLU A 61 -2.55 4.48 22.16
C GLU A 61 -2.07 5.92 21.98
N GLY A 62 -2.12 6.41 20.75
CA GLY A 62 -1.84 7.80 20.46
C GLY A 62 -2.03 8.13 18.99
N VAL A 63 -1.60 9.34 18.62
CA VAL A 63 -1.76 9.87 17.26
C VAL A 63 -0.40 9.97 16.59
N VAL A 64 -0.35 9.74 15.28
CA VAL A 64 0.86 9.94 14.49
C VAL A 64 1.30 11.41 14.48
N ASP A 65 2.61 11.64 14.34
CA ASP A 65 3.20 12.96 14.21
C ASP A 65 2.97 13.59 12.81
N ASP A 66 3.49 14.81 12.61
CA ASP A 66 3.38 15.56 11.35
C ASP A 66 4.09 14.89 10.15
N LYS A 67 4.75 13.76 10.36
CA LYS A 67 5.43 12.97 9.34
C LYS A 67 4.85 11.55 9.21
N GLY A 68 3.78 11.24 9.93
CA GLY A 68 3.11 9.93 9.90
C GLY A 68 3.79 8.87 10.76
N PHE A 69 4.67 9.27 11.68
CA PHE A 69 5.32 8.34 12.61
C PHE A 69 4.60 8.32 13.96
N TYR A 70 4.49 7.13 14.52
CA TYR A 70 4.05 6.92 15.89
C TYR A 70 5.18 6.34 16.73
N ARG A 71 5.51 7.02 17.84
CA ARG A 71 6.64 6.67 18.72
C ARG A 71 6.14 6.08 20.02
N PHE A 72 6.74 4.98 20.45
CA PHE A 72 6.44 4.28 21.70
C PHE A 72 7.72 3.77 22.36
N ASP A 73 7.65 3.41 23.64
CA ASP A 73 8.80 2.88 24.37
C ASP A 73 9.20 1.51 23.78
N PRO A 74 10.43 1.34 23.25
CA PRO A 74 10.90 0.07 22.70
C PRO A 74 10.91 -1.08 23.72
N SER A 75 10.86 -0.77 25.02
CA SER A 75 10.81 -1.75 26.11
C SER A 75 9.45 -2.45 26.21
N LEU A 76 8.41 -1.90 25.58
CA LEU A 76 7.08 -2.50 25.56
C LEU A 76 7.05 -3.74 24.66
N LYS A 77 6.48 -4.83 25.17
CA LYS A 77 6.24 -6.04 24.40
C LYS A 77 4.99 -5.85 23.52
N VAL A 78 5.18 -5.34 22.32
CA VAL A 78 4.12 -5.20 21.30
C VAL A 78 4.01 -6.49 20.49
N MET A 79 2.83 -7.13 20.50
CA MET A 79 2.55 -8.31 19.67
C MET A 79 1.73 -7.97 18.43
N SER A 80 0.82 -7.00 18.54
CA SER A 80 0.08 -6.47 17.39
C SER A 80 -0.16 -4.97 17.54
N ALA A 81 -0.47 -4.31 16.43
CA ALA A 81 -0.80 -2.90 16.39
C ALA A 81 -1.86 -2.62 15.30
N GLU A 82 -2.67 -1.60 15.54
CA GLU A 82 -3.70 -1.12 14.62
C GLU A 82 -3.50 0.37 14.36
N ALA A 83 -3.67 0.81 13.11
CA ALA A 83 -3.76 2.22 12.74
C ALA A 83 -5.10 2.49 12.04
N ALA A 84 -5.83 3.50 12.50
CA ALA A 84 -7.13 3.88 11.96
C ALA A 84 -7.26 5.40 11.80
N ASP A 85 -7.74 5.86 10.64
CA ASP A 85 -7.91 7.30 10.34
C ASP A 85 -9.31 7.85 10.64
N GLY A 86 -10.25 7.01 11.09
CA GLY A 86 -11.65 7.40 11.32
C GLY A 86 -12.48 7.60 10.05
N ALA A 87 -11.90 7.45 8.86
CA ALA A 87 -12.56 7.52 7.56
C ALA A 87 -12.81 6.13 6.94
N GLY A 88 -12.54 5.06 7.71
CA GLY A 88 -12.74 3.68 7.31
C GLY A 88 -11.50 2.99 6.76
N HIS A 89 -10.33 3.65 6.75
CA HIS A 89 -9.07 2.98 6.46
C HIS A 89 -8.45 2.47 7.76
N VAL A 90 -8.13 1.18 7.76
CA VAL A 90 -7.50 0.51 8.90
C VAL A 90 -6.33 -0.33 8.41
N ALA A 91 -5.22 -0.27 9.12
CA ALA A 91 -4.04 -1.08 8.89
C ALA A 91 -3.68 -1.87 10.15
N TYR A 92 -3.37 -3.14 9.97
CA TYR A 92 -2.97 -4.04 11.05
C TYR A 92 -1.53 -4.46 10.88
N TRP A 93 -0.82 -4.54 12.00
CA TRP A 93 0.52 -5.08 12.09
C TRP A 93 0.54 -6.18 13.14
N GLU A 94 1.21 -7.28 12.83
CA GLU A 94 1.44 -8.39 13.74
C GLU A 94 2.93 -8.73 13.75
N ALA A 95 3.44 -9.10 14.92
CA ALA A 95 4.79 -9.62 15.04
C ALA A 95 4.87 -10.99 14.33
N SER A 96 5.60 -11.05 13.22
CA SER A 96 5.81 -12.33 12.54
C SER A 96 6.72 -13.22 13.38
N GLU A 97 6.22 -14.37 13.81
CA GLU A 97 7.06 -15.50 14.22
C GLU A 97 7.56 -16.17 12.92
N GLU A 98 8.85 -16.09 12.61
CA GLU A 98 9.39 -16.76 11.42
C GLU A 98 9.35 -18.29 11.62
N GLU A 99 8.35 -18.98 11.05
CA GLU A 99 8.55 -20.35 10.58
C GLU A 99 9.44 -20.30 9.34
N SER A 100 10.72 -20.65 9.51
CA SER A 100 11.70 -20.83 8.45
C SER A 100 11.27 -21.98 7.53
N SER A 101 10.59 -21.66 6.44
CA SER A 101 10.48 -22.56 5.28
C SER A 101 11.70 -22.33 4.39
N ASP A 102 12.82 -22.96 4.77
CA ASP A 102 14.00 -23.10 3.93
C ASP A 102 13.72 -24.19 2.87
N GLU A 103 13.37 -23.78 1.65
CA GLU A 103 13.57 -24.61 0.46
C GLU A 103 14.77 -24.07 -0.36
N GLY A 104 15.86 -24.84 -0.32
CA GLY A 104 16.74 -25.07 -1.46
C GLY A 104 17.94 -24.13 -1.66
N GLY A 105 19.14 -24.61 -1.33
CA GLY A 105 20.38 -24.05 -1.91
C GLY A 105 21.68 -24.35 -1.16
N THR A 106 22.24 -25.53 -1.40
CA THR A 106 23.62 -26.02 -1.19
C THR A 106 24.74 -24.98 -0.90
N ALA A 107 25.50 -25.18 0.19
CA ALA A 107 26.96 -25.49 0.20
C ALA A 107 27.69 -25.03 1.49
N ALA A 108 28.42 -26.01 2.07
CA ALA A 108 29.71 -25.91 2.77
C ALA A 108 29.92 -24.98 3.99
N SER A 109 30.16 -25.65 5.14
CA SER A 109 31.17 -25.35 6.18
C SER A 109 31.98 -24.06 6.07
N ALA A 110 31.91 -23.20 7.09
CA ALA A 110 33.02 -22.94 8.04
C ALA A 110 32.63 -21.89 9.10
N SER A 111 33.09 -22.17 10.32
CA SER A 111 33.29 -21.33 11.51
C SER A 111 33.12 -19.80 11.44
N GLY A 112 32.52 -19.25 12.51
CA GLY A 112 33.18 -18.19 13.28
C GLY A 112 32.52 -16.81 13.28
N ASP A 113 31.99 -16.50 14.46
CA ASP A 113 32.02 -15.19 15.13
C ASP A 113 30.92 -14.14 14.84
N SER A 114 30.61 -13.50 15.96
CA SER A 114 29.57 -12.57 16.36
C SER A 114 29.39 -11.33 15.47
N SER A 115 28.13 -11.04 15.11
CA SER A 115 27.70 -9.71 14.70
C SER A 115 26.16 -9.60 14.70
N ALA A 116 25.64 -8.79 15.62
CA ALA A 116 24.30 -8.20 15.71
C ALA A 116 23.24 -8.74 14.71
N LYS A 117 22.42 -9.69 15.18
CA LYS A 117 21.24 -10.17 14.47
C LYS A 117 20.18 -9.06 14.48
N SER A 118 20.15 -8.25 13.42
CA SER A 118 19.06 -7.31 13.12
C SER A 118 17.74 -8.08 13.19
N LYS A 119 16.99 -7.88 14.27
CA LYS A 119 15.67 -8.46 14.50
C LYS A 119 14.82 -8.11 13.28
N LYS A 120 14.46 -9.09 12.46
CA LYS A 120 13.64 -8.85 11.26
C LYS A 120 12.26 -8.42 11.73
N ILE A 121 11.96 -7.17 11.41
CA ILE A 121 10.77 -6.45 11.84
C ILE A 121 9.62 -6.83 10.89
N GLY A 122 8.49 -7.26 11.46
CA GLY A 122 7.29 -7.62 10.69
C GLY A 122 6.91 -6.49 9.72
N LYS A 123 6.62 -6.85 8.47
CA LYS A 123 6.10 -5.92 7.47
C LYS A 123 4.70 -6.34 7.10
N THR A 124 3.78 -5.39 6.98
CA THR A 124 2.51 -5.62 6.30
C THR A 124 2.80 -6.14 4.88
N LYS A 125 2.07 -7.16 4.41
CA LYS A 125 2.17 -7.61 3.01
C LYS A 125 1.73 -6.47 2.08
N ARG A 126 2.67 -5.64 1.64
CA ARG A 126 2.43 -4.60 0.64
C ARG A 126 2.22 -5.27 -0.72
N PRO A 127 1.06 -5.08 -1.38
CA PRO A 127 0.92 -5.48 -2.77
C PRO A 127 1.92 -4.69 -3.63
N SER A 128 2.45 -5.31 -4.69
CA SER A 128 3.40 -4.63 -5.57
C SER A 128 2.74 -3.42 -6.25
N LYS A 129 3.49 -2.31 -6.41
CA LYS A 129 3.02 -1.12 -7.15
C LYS A 129 3.01 -1.29 -8.68
N LEU A 130 3.58 -2.39 -9.19
CA LEU A 130 3.65 -2.72 -10.62
C LEU A 130 2.30 -2.72 -11.36
N PRO A 131 1.22 -3.38 -10.86
CA PRO A 131 -0.10 -3.32 -11.49
C PRO A 131 -0.63 -1.89 -11.61
N THR A 132 -0.47 -1.06 -10.58
CA THR A 132 -0.94 0.34 -10.57
C THR A 132 -0.20 1.20 -11.60
N ILE A 133 1.11 1.03 -11.74
CA ILE A 133 1.89 1.74 -12.76
C ILE A 133 1.47 1.31 -14.17
N LEU A 134 1.27 0.00 -14.37
CA LEU A 134 0.88 -0.55 -15.66
C LEU A 134 -0.52 -0.09 -16.09
N THR A 135 -1.47 0.00 -15.15
CA THR A 135 -2.82 0.52 -15.45
C THR A 135 -2.77 1.99 -15.84
N VAL A 136 -2.05 2.84 -15.10
CA VAL A 136 -1.90 4.27 -15.44
C VAL A 136 -1.30 4.45 -16.83
N LEU A 137 -0.22 3.73 -17.15
CA LEU A 137 0.41 3.80 -18.47
C LEU A 137 -0.55 3.36 -19.58
N ASN A 138 -1.30 2.27 -19.36
CA ASN A 138 -2.27 1.79 -20.33
C ASN A 138 -3.43 2.78 -20.53
N THR A 139 -3.95 3.39 -19.46
CA THR A 139 -4.99 4.42 -19.54
C THR A 139 -4.50 5.65 -20.30
N CYS A 140 -3.28 6.15 -20.02
CA CYS A 140 -2.68 7.25 -20.76
C CYS A 140 -2.53 6.93 -22.26
N ALA A 141 -2.11 5.71 -22.60
CA ALA A 141 -1.99 5.27 -23.99
C ALA A 141 -3.35 5.24 -24.71
N ILE A 142 -4.40 4.74 -24.06
CA ILE A 142 -5.76 4.71 -24.63
C ILE A 142 -6.29 6.14 -24.86
N ILE A 143 -6.08 7.04 -23.89
CA ILE A 143 -6.47 8.46 -24.03
C ILE A 143 -5.73 9.10 -25.21
N PHE A 144 -4.42 8.88 -25.32
CA PHE A 144 -3.61 9.40 -26.42
C PHE A 144 -4.10 8.88 -27.78
N LEU A 145 -4.34 7.58 -27.91
CA LEU A 145 -4.87 6.96 -29.13
C LEU A 145 -6.25 7.50 -29.49
N PHE A 146 -7.11 7.79 -28.50
CA PHE A 146 -8.41 8.39 -28.74
C PHE A 146 -8.31 9.81 -29.32
N PHE A 147 -7.36 10.62 -28.81
CA PHE A 147 -7.10 11.96 -29.36
C PHE A 147 -6.50 11.91 -30.76
N GLU A 148 -5.51 11.03 -31.00
CA GLU A 148 -4.92 10.76 -32.33
C GLU A 148 -5.99 10.31 -33.34
N PHE A 149 -6.90 9.43 -32.95
CA PHE A 149 -7.97 8.99 -33.84
C PHE A 149 -8.98 10.10 -34.15
N ARG A 150 -9.27 10.99 -33.19
CA ARG A 150 -10.12 12.18 -33.43
C ARG A 150 -9.45 13.17 -34.36
N THR A 151 -8.17 13.47 -34.17
CA THR A 151 -7.42 14.39 -35.06
C THR A 151 -7.30 13.79 -36.46
N PHE A 152 -7.08 12.48 -36.59
CA PHE A 152 -7.07 11.78 -37.87
C PHE A 152 -8.43 11.88 -38.58
N LYS A 153 -9.54 11.57 -37.90
CA LYS A 153 -10.89 11.73 -38.48
C LYS A 153 -11.18 13.15 -38.93
N LYS A 154 -10.78 14.15 -38.14
CA LYS A 154 -10.96 15.56 -38.50
C LYS A 154 -10.20 15.91 -39.79
N LYS A 155 -8.92 15.53 -39.88
CA LYS A 155 -8.09 15.75 -41.09
C LYS A 155 -8.64 15.04 -42.34
N VAL A 156 -9.20 13.84 -42.20
CA VAL A 156 -9.79 13.09 -43.33
C VAL A 156 -11.10 13.72 -43.80
N LEU A 157 -11.92 14.24 -42.89
CA LEU A 157 -13.17 14.94 -43.22
C LEU A 157 -12.90 16.30 -43.87
N ASP A 158 -11.94 17.07 -43.35
CA ASP A 158 -11.55 18.38 -43.92
C ASP A 158 -10.92 18.25 -45.32
N LYS A 159 -10.31 17.11 -45.67
CA LYS A 159 -9.79 16.81 -47.02
C LYS A 159 -10.85 16.39 -48.05
N LYS A 160 -12.07 16.10 -47.60
CA LYS A 160 -13.19 15.61 -48.44
C LYS A 160 -14.24 16.69 -48.72
N ALA A 161 -14.11 17.87 -48.13
CA ALA A 161 -14.90 19.08 -48.43
C ALA A 161 -14.14 19.96 -49.44
#